data_AF-A0A1V9XFE8-F1
#
_entry.id   AF-A0A1V9XFE8-F1
#
_cell.length_a   1.000
_cell.length_b   1.000
_cell.length_c   1.000
_cell.angle_alpha   90.00
_cell.angle_beta   90.00
_cell.angle_gamma   90.00
#
_symmetry.space_group_name_H-M   'P 1'
#
loop_
_entity.id
_entity.type
_entity.pdbx_description
1 polymer ?
#
loop_
_entity_poly.entity_id
_entity_poly.type
_entity_poly.pdbx_seq_one_letter_code
_entity_poly.pdbx_strand_id
1 'polypeptide(L)'
;MKRQNVRTLSLIVCTLTYLLVGAAIFDALESEYEVKRRNTLQYIEKMLIAKYNISEVDAKIWQTVMVKTANRAVRQWKFTGAFYFATTVLSTIGYGHSTPATWGGKTFCMFYALVGIPLGLVMFQSIGERLNTFVGYLLKHAKKCARLRNTDVSETNLVCFVSILSTVVMTTGAAAFSAYEGWDYFDSFYYCFITLTTIGKCY
;
A
#
# COMPACT_ATOMS: atom_id res chain seq x y z
N MET A 1 -14.51 -17.44 -33.62
CA MET A 1 -14.67 -17.34 -32.13
C MET A 1 -15.65 -16.23 -31.80
N LYS A 2 -16.50 -16.39 -30.77
CA LYS A 2 -17.39 -15.31 -30.30
C LYS A 2 -16.55 -14.12 -29.80
N ARG A 3 -17.01 -12.88 -30.04
CA ARG A 3 -16.31 -11.64 -29.63
C ARG A 3 -15.98 -11.60 -28.13
N GLN A 4 -16.84 -12.19 -27.30
CA GLN A 4 -16.61 -12.33 -25.85
C GLN A 4 -15.40 -13.23 -25.54
N ASN A 5 -15.28 -14.37 -26.21
CA ASN A 5 -14.16 -15.31 -26.02
C ASN A 5 -12.83 -14.67 -26.46
N VAL A 6 -12.85 -13.91 -27.56
CA VAL A 6 -11.66 -13.18 -28.04
C VAL A 6 -11.24 -12.11 -27.04
N ARG A 7 -12.20 -11.34 -26.49
CA ARG A 7 -11.91 -10.33 -25.46
C ARG A 7 -11.31 -10.96 -24.20
N THR A 8 -11.91 -12.04 -23.70
CA THR A 8 -11.42 -12.74 -22.51
C THR A 8 -10.02 -13.31 -22.73
N LEU A 9 -9.79 -13.98 -23.86
CA LEU A 9 -8.49 -14.53 -24.20
C LEU A 9 -7.42 -13.42 -24.34
N SER A 10 -7.77 -12.31 -24.99
CA SER A 10 -6.88 -11.16 -25.10
C SER A 10 -6.52 -10.57 -23.74
N LEU A 11 -7.47 -10.44 -22.81
CA LEU A 11 -7.18 -9.95 -21.46
C LEU A 11 -6.25 -10.90 -20.69
N ILE A 12 -6.48 -12.22 -20.79
CA ILE A 12 -5.62 -13.22 -20.16
C ILE A 12 -4.19 -13.11 -20.70
N VAL A 13 -4.03 -13.07 -22.02
CA VAL A 13 -2.70 -12.93 -22.66
C VAL A 13 -2.03 -11.64 -22.22
N CYS A 14 -2.72 -10.50 -22.24
CA CYS A 14 -2.16 -9.21 -21.80
C CYS A 14 -1.75 -9.22 -20.32
N THR A 15 -2.55 -9.80 -19.42
CA THR A 15 -2.20 -9.88 -18.00
C THR A 15 -1.00 -10.78 -17.77
N LEU A 16 -0.94 -11.93 -18.44
CA LEU A 16 0.21 -12.84 -18.33
C LEU A 16 1.50 -12.20 -18.86
N THR A 17 1.45 -11.52 -20.01
CA THR A 17 2.63 -10.82 -20.54
C THR A 17 3.05 -9.66 -19.63
N TYR A 18 2.10 -8.91 -19.06
CA TYR A 18 2.40 -7.86 -18.08
C TYR A 18 3.11 -8.40 -16.83
N LEU A 19 2.65 -9.55 -16.31
CA LEU A 19 3.31 -10.22 -15.17
C LEU A 19 4.72 -10.69 -15.52
N LEU A 20 4.93 -11.28 -16.69
CA LEU A 20 6.25 -11.75 -17.13
C LEU A 20 7.23 -10.59 -17.31
N VAL A 21 6.80 -9.49 -17.93
CA VAL A 21 7.62 -8.28 -18.07
C VAL A 21 7.95 -7.70 -16.69
N GLY A 22 6.96 -7.60 -15.80
CA GLY A 22 7.18 -7.12 -14.43
C GLY A 22 8.17 -8.00 -13.67
N ALA A 23 8.05 -9.32 -13.75
CA ALA A 23 8.97 -10.26 -13.10
C ALA A 23 10.41 -10.10 -13.62
N ALA A 24 10.59 -9.97 -14.94
CA ALA A 24 11.92 -9.76 -15.52
C ALA A 24 12.55 -8.43 -15.08
N ILE A 25 11.77 -7.35 -15.01
CA ILE A 25 12.27 -6.05 -14.55
C ILE A 25 12.63 -6.09 -13.07
N PHE A 26 11.78 -6.66 -12.21
CA PHE A 26 12.09 -6.78 -10.78
C PHE A 26 13.31 -7.66 -10.51
N ASP A 27 13.45 -8.77 -11.23
CA ASP A 27 14.64 -9.62 -11.14
C ASP A 27 15.92 -8.84 -11.54
N ALA A 28 15.86 -8.11 -12.65
CA ALA A 28 17.00 -7.31 -13.11
C ALA A 28 17.39 -6.17 -12.15
N LEU A 29 16.42 -5.57 -11.45
CA LEU A 29 16.66 -4.45 -10.54
C LEU A 29 17.03 -4.88 -9.11
N GLU A 30 16.41 -5.95 -8.60
CA GLU A 30 16.49 -6.29 -7.16
C GLU A 30 17.39 -7.50 -6.86
N SER A 31 17.62 -8.42 -7.80
CA SER A 31 18.29 -9.69 -7.49
C SER A 31 19.75 -9.52 -7.09
N GLU A 32 20.52 -8.67 -7.78
CA GLU A 32 21.90 -8.38 -7.39
C GLU A 32 21.97 -7.66 -6.03
N TYR A 33 21.06 -6.72 -5.80
CA TYR A 33 20.97 -5.97 -4.55
C TYR A 33 20.63 -6.91 -3.38
N GLU A 34 19.70 -7.85 -3.56
CA GLU A 34 19.32 -8.83 -2.55
C GLU A 34 20.51 -9.73 -2.17
N VAL A 35 21.25 -10.25 -3.16
CA VAL A 35 22.43 -11.10 -2.93
C VAL A 35 23.51 -10.31 -2.18
N LYS A 36 23.79 -9.07 -2.60
CA LYS A 36 24.79 -8.22 -1.92
C LYS A 36 24.38 -7.90 -0.48
N ARG A 37 23.10 -7.58 -0.25
CA ARG A 37 22.55 -7.33 1.08
C ARG A 37 22.65 -8.57 1.96
N ARG A 38 22.27 -9.75 1.44
CA ARG A 38 22.37 -11.04 2.14
C ARG A 38 23.80 -11.36 2.54
N ASN A 39 24.75 -11.22 1.61
CA ASN A 39 26.17 -11.45 1.87
C ASN A 39 26.73 -10.48 2.92
N THR A 40 26.33 -9.21 2.87
CA THR A 40 26.74 -8.19 3.85
C THR A 40 26.19 -8.52 5.24
N LEU A 41 24.91 -8.90 5.34
CA LEU A 41 24.30 -9.29 6.62
C LEU A 41 24.95 -10.55 7.21
N GLN A 42 25.20 -11.57 6.38
CA GLN A 42 25.90 -12.78 6.81
C GLN A 42 27.34 -12.50 7.26
N TYR A 43 28.03 -11.56 6.59
CA TYR A 43 29.36 -11.13 6.99
C TYR A 43 29.33 -10.43 8.36
N ILE A 44 28.41 -9.49 8.57
CA ILE A 44 28.23 -8.79 9.85
C ILE A 44 27.89 -9.79 10.96
N GLU A 45 26.98 -10.73 10.69
CA GLU A 45 26.60 -11.77 11.64
C GLU A 45 27.80 -12.62 12.08
N LYS A 46 28.57 -13.15 11.12
CA LYS A 46 29.78 -13.94 11.41
C LYS A 46 30.82 -13.13 12.18
N MET A 47 30.99 -11.86 11.83
CA MET A 47 31.91 -10.96 12.53
C MET A 47 31.49 -10.75 13.99
N LEU A 48 30.20 -10.58 14.27
CA LEU A 48 29.68 -10.46 15.64
C LEU A 48 29.84 -11.77 16.42
N ILE A 49 29.51 -12.91 15.82
CA ILE A 49 29.66 -14.23 16.44
C ILE A 49 31.11 -14.47 16.86
N ALA A 50 32.07 -14.21 15.97
CA ALA A 50 33.49 -14.38 16.26
C ALA A 50 34.00 -13.39 17.31
N LYS A 51 33.59 -12.11 17.21
CA LYS A 51 34.04 -11.05 18.13
C LYS A 51 33.57 -11.26 19.57
N TYR A 52 32.36 -11.78 19.74
CA TYR A 52 31.74 -11.98 21.06
C TYR A 52 31.70 -13.45 21.50
N ASN A 53 32.29 -14.36 20.74
CA ASN A 53 32.33 -15.80 20.99
C ASN A 53 30.92 -16.39 21.28
N ILE A 54 29.95 -16.04 20.43
CA ILE A 54 28.54 -16.43 20.58
C ILE A 54 28.35 -17.84 20.03
N SER A 55 27.65 -18.73 20.75
CA SER A 55 27.27 -20.05 20.24
C SER A 55 26.28 -19.94 19.07
N GLU A 56 26.31 -20.87 18.11
CA GLU A 56 25.32 -20.90 17.03
C GLU A 56 23.87 -20.99 17.54
N VAL A 57 23.65 -21.63 18.68
CA VAL A 57 22.33 -21.71 19.32
C VAL A 57 21.89 -20.34 19.82
N ASP A 58 22.79 -19.60 20.48
CA ASP A 58 22.51 -18.27 21.01
C ASP A 58 22.31 -17.25 19.90
N ALA A 59 23.05 -17.37 18.78
CA ALA A 59 22.86 -16.54 17.59
C ALA A 59 21.45 -16.73 16.99
N LYS A 60 20.96 -17.98 16.87
CA LYS A 60 19.59 -18.27 16.41
C LYS A 60 18.53 -17.74 17.35
N ILE A 61 18.74 -17.86 18.66
CA ILE A 61 17.84 -17.28 19.66
C ILE A 61 17.82 -15.75 19.51
N TRP A 62 18.99 -15.13 19.38
CA TRP A 62 19.13 -13.68 19.22
C TRP A 62 18.42 -13.16 17.97
N GLN A 63 18.60 -13.81 16.82
CA GLN A 63 17.85 -13.51 15.59
C GLN A 63 16.34 -13.61 15.80
N THR A 64 15.89 -14.69 16.44
CA THR A 64 14.46 -14.91 16.70
C THR A 64 13.89 -13.84 17.61
N VAL A 65 14.63 -13.43 18.64
CA VAL A 65 14.25 -12.36 19.56
C VAL A 65 14.23 -11.02 18.82
N MET A 66 15.22 -10.70 18.00
CA MET A 66 15.27 -9.44 17.25
C MET A 66 14.09 -9.31 16.27
N VAL A 67 13.78 -10.35 15.50
CA VAL A 67 12.62 -10.37 14.61
C VAL A 67 11.30 -10.22 15.39
N LYS A 68 11.14 -10.93 16.50
CA LYS A 68 9.94 -10.82 17.33
C LYS A 68 9.82 -9.49 18.06
N THR A 69 10.93 -8.85 18.41
CA THR A 69 10.95 -7.58 19.16
C THR A 69 10.77 -6.39 18.24
N ALA A 70 11.36 -6.41 17.03
CA ALA A 70 11.11 -5.41 15.99
C ALA A 70 9.61 -5.29 15.68
N ASN A 71 8.92 -6.43 15.53
CA ASN A 71 7.47 -6.47 15.32
C ASN A 71 6.63 -6.05 16.54
N ARG A 72 7.23 -5.87 17.73
CA ARG A 72 6.55 -5.52 18.99
C ARG A 72 6.87 -4.12 19.52
N ALA A 73 7.75 -3.36 18.85
CA ALA A 73 8.36 -2.15 19.40
C ALA A 73 7.36 -1.01 19.73
N VAL A 74 6.11 -1.09 19.24
CA VAL A 74 5.02 -0.18 19.62
C VAL A 74 3.90 -1.00 20.27
N ARG A 75 3.25 -0.53 21.35
CA ARG A 75 2.05 -1.18 21.92
C ARG A 75 0.90 -1.14 20.89
N GLN A 76 0.91 -2.08 19.94
CA GLN A 76 -0.02 -2.14 18.80
C GLN A 76 -1.48 -2.34 19.23
N TRP A 77 -1.72 -2.98 20.38
CA TRP A 77 -3.06 -3.35 20.84
C TRP A 77 -3.55 -2.48 22.01
N LYS A 78 -3.84 -1.22 21.68
CA LYS A 78 -4.77 -0.35 22.40
C LYS A 78 -5.87 0.09 21.42
N PHE A 79 -6.92 0.77 21.89
CA PHE A 79 -8.04 1.16 21.03
C PHE A 79 -7.62 1.84 19.72
N THR A 80 -6.68 2.80 19.77
CA THR A 80 -6.15 3.49 18.57
C THR A 80 -5.51 2.53 17.57
N GLY A 81 -4.65 1.62 18.04
CA GLY A 81 -3.99 0.65 17.17
C GLY A 81 -4.94 -0.44 16.66
N ALA A 82 -5.93 -0.85 17.47
CA ALA A 82 -6.99 -1.76 17.05
C ALA A 82 -7.91 -1.12 15.99
N PHE A 83 -8.23 0.17 16.12
CA PHE A 83 -8.98 0.93 15.13
C PHE A 83 -8.22 1.10 13.82
N TYR A 84 -6.92 1.40 13.90
CA TYR A 84 -6.04 1.43 12.74
C TYR A 84 -5.99 0.05 12.05
N PHE A 85 -5.79 -1.04 12.80
CA PHE A 85 -5.83 -2.40 12.27
C PHE A 85 -7.17 -2.69 11.58
N ALA A 86 -8.30 -2.40 12.22
CA ALA A 86 -9.63 -2.58 11.63
C ALA A 86 -9.79 -1.79 10.32
N THR A 87 -9.28 -0.57 10.26
CA THR A 87 -9.26 0.26 9.04
C THR A 87 -8.43 -0.41 7.93
N THR A 88 -7.26 -0.96 8.25
CA THR A 88 -6.41 -1.65 7.25
C THR A 88 -7.02 -2.94 6.72
N VAL A 89 -7.82 -3.64 7.54
CA VAL A 89 -8.60 -4.82 7.10
C VAL A 89 -9.75 -4.40 6.20
N LEU A 90 -10.50 -3.36 6.60
CA LEU A 90 -11.65 -2.84 5.85
C LEU A 90 -11.26 -2.29 4.47
N SER A 91 -10.14 -1.58 4.42
CA SER A 91 -9.58 -0.97 3.20
C SER A 91 -8.69 -1.91 2.38
N THR A 92 -8.56 -3.17 2.80
CA THR A 92 -7.71 -4.19 2.16
C THR A 92 -6.24 -3.80 1.99
N ILE A 93 -5.74 -2.79 2.72
CA ILE A 93 -4.32 -2.38 2.69
C ILE A 93 -3.45 -3.45 3.35
N GLY A 94 -3.77 -3.85 4.58
CA GLY A 94 -3.13 -5.00 5.23
C GLY A 94 -1.60 -4.96 5.38
N TYR A 95 -1.02 -3.86 5.88
CA TYR A 95 0.44 -3.67 6.02
C TYR A 95 1.24 -4.83 6.65
N GLY A 96 0.63 -5.57 7.59
CA GLY A 96 1.23 -6.77 8.18
C GLY A 96 2.09 -6.56 9.43
N HIS A 97 2.40 -5.32 9.84
CA HIS A 97 3.11 -5.03 11.10
C HIS A 97 2.29 -5.38 12.37
N SER A 98 0.96 -5.39 12.25
CA SER A 98 0.03 -5.70 13.34
C SER A 98 -0.93 -6.80 12.90
N THR A 99 -0.71 -8.03 13.37
CA THR A 99 -1.56 -9.19 13.04
C THR A 99 -2.02 -9.90 14.32
N PRO A 100 -3.26 -10.43 14.35
CA PRO A 100 -3.77 -11.12 15.52
C PRO A 100 -2.98 -12.41 15.75
N ALA A 101 -2.34 -12.52 16.91
CA ALA A 101 -1.57 -13.71 17.29
C ALA A 101 -2.45 -14.82 17.89
N THR A 102 -3.57 -14.46 18.51
CA THR A 102 -4.48 -15.40 19.19
C THR A 102 -5.42 -16.08 18.20
N TRP A 103 -5.82 -17.32 18.51
CA TRP A 103 -6.81 -18.04 17.71
C TRP A 103 -8.13 -17.27 17.59
N GLY A 104 -8.65 -16.74 18.71
CA GLY A 104 -9.87 -15.93 18.70
C GLY A 104 -9.76 -14.66 17.86
N GLY A 105 -8.63 -13.95 17.91
CA GLY A 105 -8.41 -12.76 17.09
C GLY A 105 -8.36 -13.06 15.59
N LYS A 106 -7.73 -14.18 15.20
CA LYS A 106 -7.70 -14.63 13.80
C LYS A 106 -9.09 -14.99 13.29
N THR A 107 -9.85 -15.76 14.06
CA THR A 107 -11.22 -16.16 13.70
C THR A 107 -12.12 -14.93 13.57
N PHE A 108 -12.07 -14.00 14.53
CA PHE A 108 -12.81 -12.74 14.45
C PHE A 108 -12.42 -11.93 13.21
N CYS A 109 -11.13 -11.81 12.91
CA CYS A 109 -10.65 -11.10 11.73
C CYS A 109 -11.19 -11.67 10.41
N MET A 110 -11.33 -13.00 10.29
CA MET A 110 -11.89 -13.65 9.10
C MET A 110 -13.35 -13.25 8.88
N PHE A 111 -14.19 -13.32 9.93
CA PHE A 111 -15.59 -12.91 9.85
C PHE A 111 -15.75 -11.40 9.66
N TYR A 112 -14.91 -10.61 10.32
CA TYR A 112 -14.88 -9.15 10.17
C TYR A 112 -14.55 -8.74 8.74
N ALA A 113 -13.55 -9.38 8.10
CA ALA A 113 -13.19 -9.10 6.71
C ALA A 113 -14.29 -9.52 5.73
N LEU A 114 -14.95 -10.65 5.97
CA LEU A 114 -16.04 -11.16 5.11
C LEU A 114 -17.18 -10.16 4.94
N VAL A 115 -17.57 -9.49 6.02
CA VAL A 115 -18.64 -8.48 6.01
C VAL A 115 -18.10 -7.08 5.72
N GLY A 116 -16.93 -6.76 6.27
CA GLY A 116 -16.29 -5.47 6.18
C GLY A 116 -15.91 -5.10 4.75
N ILE A 117 -15.22 -5.98 4.01
CA ILE A 117 -14.70 -5.65 2.67
C ILE A 117 -15.85 -5.26 1.71
N PRO A 118 -16.95 -6.02 1.57
CA PRO A 118 -18.07 -5.59 0.73
C PRO A 118 -18.69 -4.26 1.17
N LEU A 119 -18.89 -4.06 2.48
CA LEU A 119 -19.43 -2.81 3.03
C LEU A 119 -18.51 -1.62 2.73
N GLY A 120 -17.21 -1.81 2.92
CA GLY A 120 -16.17 -0.82 2.64
C GLY A 120 -16.14 -0.44 1.16
N LEU A 121 -16.22 -1.41 0.25
CA LEU A 121 -16.27 -1.15 -1.19
C LEU A 121 -17.50 -0.32 -1.59
N VAL A 122 -18.69 -0.66 -1.09
CA VAL A 122 -19.91 0.13 -1.36
C VAL A 122 -19.81 1.54 -0.79
N MET A 123 -19.23 1.68 0.41
CA MET A 123 -18.99 2.99 1.04
C MET A 123 -18.02 3.83 0.20
N PHE A 124 -16.87 3.28 -0.22
CA PHE A 124 -15.91 4.00 -1.05
C PHE A 124 -16.47 4.38 -2.42
N GLN A 125 -17.24 3.50 -3.06
CA GLN A 125 -17.94 3.82 -4.31
C GLN A 125 -18.92 4.99 -4.11
N SER A 126 -19.75 4.93 -3.07
CA SER A 126 -20.74 5.97 -2.76
C SER A 126 -20.08 7.33 -2.47
N ILE A 127 -18.97 7.32 -1.72
CA ILE A 127 -18.18 8.53 -1.46
C ILE A 127 -17.56 9.05 -2.76
N GLY A 128 -17.01 8.16 -3.60
CA GLY A 128 -16.42 8.51 -4.90
C GLY A 128 -17.41 9.18 -5.85
N GLU A 129 -18.64 8.67 -5.95
CA GLU A 129 -19.71 9.28 -6.76
C GLU A 129 -20.08 10.69 -6.26
N ARG A 130 -20.18 10.86 -4.95
CA ARG A 130 -20.45 12.18 -4.32
C ARG A 130 -19.30 13.15 -4.57
N LEU A 131 -18.05 12.69 -4.46
CA LEU A 131 -16.86 13.51 -4.75
C LEU A 131 -16.84 13.93 -6.23
N ASN A 132 -17.12 13.03 -7.16
CA ASN A 132 -17.18 13.35 -8.59
C ASN A 132 -18.27 14.40 -8.89
N THR A 133 -19.44 14.26 -8.26
CA THR A 133 -20.53 15.24 -8.38
C THR A 133 -20.12 16.61 -7.82
N PHE A 134 -19.46 16.62 -6.65
CA PHE A 134 -18.95 17.82 -6.01
C PHE A 134 -17.86 18.52 -6.87
N VAL A 135 -16.91 17.75 -7.41
CA VAL A 135 -15.90 18.26 -8.34
C VAL A 135 -16.54 18.82 -9.61
N GLY A 136 -17.54 18.15 -10.17
CA GLY A 136 -18.30 18.65 -11.32
C GLY A 136 -19.00 19.98 -11.03
N TYR A 137 -19.58 20.11 -9.83
CA TYR A 137 -20.16 21.37 -9.38
C TYR A 137 -19.09 22.48 -9.26
N LEU A 138 -17.94 22.20 -8.63
CA LEU A 138 -16.83 23.16 -8.51
C LEU A 138 -16.28 23.59 -9.87
N LEU A 139 -16.08 22.65 -10.81
CA LEU A 139 -15.62 22.94 -12.16
C LEU A 139 -16.61 23.83 -12.91
N LYS A 140 -17.92 23.54 -12.80
CA LYS A 140 -18.96 24.38 -13.40
C LYS A 140 -18.96 25.78 -12.81
N HIS A 141 -18.81 25.90 -11.49
CA HIS A 141 -18.72 27.18 -10.81
C HIS A 141 -17.49 27.97 -11.26
N ALA A 142 -16.31 27.34 -11.29
CA ALA A 142 -15.07 27.94 -11.75
C ALA A 142 -15.15 28.40 -13.22
N LYS A 143 -15.71 27.58 -14.13
CA LYS A 143 -15.91 27.97 -15.53
C LYS A 143 -16.85 29.18 -15.69
N LYS A 144 -17.90 29.25 -14.85
CA LYS A 144 -18.83 30.39 -14.82
C LYS A 144 -18.14 31.66 -14.32
N CYS A 145 -17.33 31.57 -13.27
CA CYS A 145 -16.51 32.68 -12.77
C CYS A 145 -15.51 33.17 -13.82
N ALA A 146 -14.89 32.25 -14.57
CA ALA A 146 -13.94 32.55 -15.64
C ALA A 146 -14.59 33.05 -16.95
N ARG A 147 -15.92 33.23 -16.99
CA ARG A 147 -16.68 33.67 -18.18
C ARG A 147 -16.40 32.87 -19.46
N LEU A 148 -16.16 31.57 -19.33
CA LEU A 148 -15.95 30.69 -20.48
C LEU A 148 -17.28 30.45 -21.21
N ARG A 149 -17.26 30.53 -22.55
CA ARG A 149 -18.44 30.37 -23.41
C ARG A 149 -19.05 28.96 -23.37
N ASN A 150 -18.25 27.93 -23.10
CA ASN A 150 -18.68 26.54 -22.92
C ASN A 150 -18.55 26.12 -21.45
N THR A 151 -19.67 25.97 -20.76
CA THR A 151 -19.71 25.57 -19.34
C THR A 151 -19.96 24.09 -19.12
N ASP A 152 -20.02 23.30 -20.19
CA ASP A 152 -20.21 21.85 -20.09
C ASP A 152 -18.99 21.17 -19.46
N VAL A 153 -19.28 20.30 -18.51
CA VAL A 153 -18.28 19.49 -17.80
C VAL A 153 -18.20 18.15 -18.53
N SER A 154 -17.29 18.04 -19.49
CA SER A 154 -16.97 16.78 -20.16
C SER A 154 -16.37 15.76 -19.17
N GLU A 155 -16.64 14.47 -19.40
CA GLU A 155 -16.05 13.35 -18.65
C GLU A 155 -14.52 13.41 -18.65
N THR A 156 -13.89 13.82 -19.75
CA THR A 156 -12.43 13.99 -19.82
C THR A 156 -11.91 15.05 -18.84
N ASN A 157 -12.64 16.16 -18.68
CA ASN A 157 -12.26 17.20 -17.72
C ASN A 157 -12.35 16.71 -16.27
N LEU A 158 -13.35 15.88 -15.97
CA LEU A 158 -13.50 15.25 -14.65
C LEU A 158 -12.36 14.30 -14.36
N VAL A 159 -12.02 13.42 -15.30
CA VAL A 159 -10.91 12.47 -15.15
C VAL A 159 -9.58 13.22 -14.93
N CYS A 160 -9.29 14.24 -15.74
CA CYS A 160 -8.08 15.04 -15.58
C CYS A 160 -8.02 15.77 -14.22
N PHE A 161 -9.14 16.34 -13.76
CA PHE A 161 -9.17 17.05 -12.49
C PHE A 161 -8.99 16.10 -11.30
N VAL A 162 -9.67 14.96 -11.33
CA VAL A 162 -9.51 13.92 -10.29
C VAL A 162 -8.09 13.36 -10.28
N SER A 163 -7.46 13.15 -11.45
CA SER A 163 -6.06 12.71 -11.50
C SER A 163 -5.10 13.75 -10.92
N ILE A 164 -5.31 15.05 -11.21
CA ILE A 164 -4.52 16.13 -10.62
C ILE A 164 -4.71 16.17 -9.11
N LEU A 165 -5.96 16.11 -8.64
CA LEU A 165 -6.29 16.10 -7.21
C LEU A 165 -5.63 14.92 -6.50
N SER A 166 -5.68 13.72 -7.08
CA SER A 166 -5.03 12.53 -6.51
C SER A 166 -3.50 12.70 -6.41
N THR A 167 -2.87 13.36 -7.38
CA THR A 167 -1.44 13.65 -7.37
C THR A 167 -1.11 14.65 -6.26
N VAL A 168 -1.91 15.70 -6.10
CA VAL A 168 -1.74 16.70 -5.02
C VAL A 168 -1.89 16.06 -3.64
N VAL A 169 -2.89 15.19 -3.46
CA VAL A 169 -3.07 14.46 -2.20
C VAL A 169 -1.84 13.61 -1.88
N MET A 170 -1.29 12.93 -2.88
CA MET A 170 -0.12 12.06 -2.71
C MET A 170 1.16 12.85 -2.40
N THR A 171 1.43 13.96 -3.10
CA THR A 171 2.61 14.81 -2.82
C THR A 171 2.53 15.54 -1.49
N THR A 172 1.32 15.97 -1.10
CA THR A 172 1.07 16.60 0.21
C THR A 172 1.22 15.57 1.34
N GLY A 173 0.70 14.36 1.15
CA GLY A 173 0.88 13.25 2.08
C GLY A 173 2.36 12.90 2.26
N ALA A 174 3.11 12.80 1.16
CA ALA A 174 4.54 12.54 1.20
C ALA A 174 5.32 13.60 1.99
N ALA A 175 4.98 14.89 1.81
CA ALA A 175 5.62 15.96 2.57
C ALA A 175 5.32 15.87 4.08
N ALA A 176 4.08 15.52 4.44
CA ALA A 176 3.71 15.32 5.83
C ALA A 176 4.47 14.13 6.45
N PHE A 177 4.47 12.96 5.79
CA PHE A 177 5.18 11.78 6.30
C PHE A 177 6.69 11.99 6.38
N SER A 178 7.30 12.66 5.41
CA SER A 178 8.73 12.99 5.45
C SER A 178 9.07 13.87 6.65
N ALA A 179 8.21 14.83 7.00
CA ALA A 179 8.40 15.69 8.16
C ALA A 179 8.15 15.00 9.51
N TYR A 180 7.12 14.14 9.61
CA TYR A 180 6.74 13.50 10.86
C TYR A 180 7.56 12.25 11.19
N GLU A 181 7.83 11.40 10.20
CA GLU A 181 8.55 10.13 10.38
C GLU A 181 10.07 10.28 10.13
N GLY A 182 10.50 11.43 9.61
CA GLY A 182 11.91 11.68 9.27
C GLY A 182 12.41 10.86 8.10
N TRP A 183 11.51 10.32 7.27
CA TRP A 183 11.83 9.55 6.07
C TRP A 183 12.24 10.46 4.91
N ASP A 184 12.98 9.90 3.95
CA ASP A 184 13.21 10.57 2.67
C ASP A 184 11.87 10.87 1.97
N TYR A 185 11.83 11.95 1.20
CA TYR A 185 10.61 12.34 0.50
C TYR A 185 10.17 11.25 -0.50
N PHE A 186 11.10 10.59 -1.16
CA PHE A 186 10.80 9.52 -2.11
C PHE A 186 10.19 8.30 -1.40
N ASP A 187 10.75 7.88 -0.27
CA ASP A 187 10.22 6.78 0.54
C ASP A 187 8.82 7.11 1.08
N SER A 188 8.61 8.36 1.49
CA SER A 188 7.31 8.86 1.95
C SER A 188 6.27 8.87 0.83
N PHE A 189 6.68 9.28 -0.38
CA PHE A 189 5.81 9.24 -1.56
C PHE A 189 5.47 7.81 -1.97
N TYR A 190 6.46 6.92 -1.99
CA TYR A 190 6.26 5.49 -2.23
C TYR A 190 5.30 4.89 -1.21
N TYR A 191 5.47 5.22 0.08
CA TYR A 191 4.56 4.82 1.14
C TYR A 191 3.12 5.29 0.90
N CYS A 192 2.90 6.57 0.54
CA CYS A 192 1.57 7.05 0.18
C CYS A 192 0.98 6.30 -1.02
N PHE A 193 1.79 6.03 -2.04
CA PHE A 193 1.35 5.34 -3.26
C PHE A 193 0.89 3.90 -2.97
N ILE A 194 1.70 3.09 -2.28
CA ILE A 194 1.33 1.70 -1.92
C ILE A 194 0.14 1.63 -0.96
N THR A 195 -0.05 2.67 -0.15
CA THR A 195 -1.17 2.79 0.79
C THR A 195 -2.47 3.05 0.06
N LEU A 196 -2.52 4.09 -0.78
CA LEU A 196 -3.73 4.51 -1.49
C LEU A 196 -4.14 3.52 -2.58
N THR A 197 -3.19 2.77 -3.14
CA THR A 197 -3.46 1.66 -4.09
C THR A 197 -3.83 0.36 -3.40
N THR A 198 -3.93 0.34 -2.06
CA THR A 198 -4.27 -0.84 -1.25
C THR A 198 -3.29 -2.02 -1.41
N ILE A 199 -2.06 -1.77 -1.86
CA ILE A 199 -0.99 -2.77 -1.93
C ILE A 199 -0.45 -3.08 -0.53
N GLY A 200 -0.27 -2.03 0.29
CA GLY A 200 0.06 -2.12 1.72
C GLY A 200 1.23 -3.02 2.07
N LYS A 201 2.43 -2.70 1.59
CA LYS A 201 3.66 -3.33 2.09
C LYS A 201 4.23 -2.49 3.24
N CYS A 202 4.58 -3.15 4.35
CA CYS A 202 5.37 -2.52 5.41
C CYS A 202 6.79 -2.23 4.93
N TYR A 203 7.23 -0.98 5.13
CA TYR A 203 8.65 -0.60 5.23
C TYR A 203 9.11 -0.79 6.67
#